data_AF-A0A7J7NZP9-F1
#
_entry.id   AF-A0A7J7NZP9-F1
#
_cell.length_a   1.000
_cell.length_b   1.000
_cell.length_c   1.000
_cell.angle_alpha   90.00
_cell.angle_beta   90.00
_cell.angle_gamma   90.00
#
_symmetry.space_group_name_H-M   'P 1'
#
loop_
_entity.id
_entity.type
_entity.pdbx_description
1 polymer ?
#
loop_
_entity_poly.entity_id
_entity_poly.type
_entity_poly.pdbx_seq_one_letter_code
_entity_poly.pdbx_strand_id
1 'polypeptide(L)'
;MQSENVMLTEKNKIEKDQNAQLRNQVAHLLQLEQDQKTLVQKQDSAILALQSKIKSIESQLSEALSSSDAKSIVGPESGSFGVLSTSMSAGDGVHSLAVTKKLEEELSKRDALIERLHEENEKLFDRLTEKSSFGGSPQMSSPSTKALVNYQSQDLSRSDNSKGHSLDVFPLPSTPDKTDTTMALVKSGPDKVKATPAGEYLTAALIEFDPDQYDGLAAIADGANKLLMLVLAAVIKAGASREHEILAEIRDAVFSFIRKTESRRVMDTMLVSRVRILYIRSLLAKSPELQSIKVSSVERFLEKASSGRSRSSSRGSSPGRSPRSYESSQRISVFDEHIHGFKVNIKQEKKSKFSSIVLKFRGVDQETWRQHVTGGKLREIAEEAKSFAVGNKALAALFVHTPAGELQRLIRSWLAENFEFLSVTGADAIGGSTGQLELLSTAIMDGWMAGLGAALPPNTDALGQLLSEYSKRVYTSQLQHFKDVAGTLAMEEAEDSTQVAKLRSGLESIDHKRRKVM
;
A
#
# COMPACT_ATOMS: atom_id res chain seq x y z
N MET A 1 1.32 -28.90 -70.46
CA MET A 1 0.43 -27.74 -70.74
C MET A 1 -0.86 -27.73 -69.90
N GLN A 2 -1.62 -28.82 -69.72
CA GLN A 2 -2.85 -28.78 -68.88
C GLN A 2 -2.58 -28.60 -67.37
N SER A 3 -1.58 -29.28 -66.80
CA SER A 3 -1.29 -29.20 -65.34
C SER A 3 -0.76 -27.84 -64.90
N GLU A 4 -0.01 -27.15 -65.76
CA GLU A 4 0.52 -25.81 -65.49
C GLU A 4 -0.58 -24.74 -65.49
N ASN A 5 -1.57 -24.88 -66.38
CA ASN A 5 -2.75 -24.01 -66.39
C ASN A 5 -3.61 -24.19 -65.12
N VAL A 6 -3.76 -25.43 -64.63
CA VAL A 6 -4.51 -25.71 -63.39
C VAL A 6 -3.81 -25.07 -62.18
N MET A 7 -2.49 -25.21 -62.05
CA MET A 7 -1.71 -24.58 -60.98
C MET A 7 -1.79 -23.05 -61.00
N LEU A 8 -1.76 -22.43 -62.19
CA LEU A 8 -1.91 -20.98 -62.33
C LEU A 8 -3.32 -20.50 -61.93
N THR A 9 -4.36 -21.27 -62.28
CA THR A 9 -5.74 -20.93 -61.87
C THR A 9 -5.95 -21.07 -60.36
N GLU A 10 -5.37 -22.09 -59.73
CA GLU A 10 -5.43 -22.29 -58.29
C GLU A 10 -4.68 -21.19 -57.54
N LYS A 11 -3.48 -20.84 -58.01
CA LYS A 11 -2.71 -19.71 -57.46
C LYS A 11 -3.48 -18.38 -57.55
N ASN A 12 -4.09 -18.09 -58.70
CA ASN A 12 -4.91 -16.89 -58.87
C ASN A 12 -6.14 -16.87 -57.95
N LYS A 13 -6.73 -18.04 -57.65
CA LYS A 13 -7.85 -18.15 -56.71
C LYS A 13 -7.40 -17.85 -55.28
N ILE A 14 -6.28 -18.44 -54.85
CA ILE A 14 -5.70 -18.20 -53.52
C ILE A 14 -5.33 -16.72 -53.34
N GLU A 15 -4.72 -16.10 -54.35
CA GLU A 15 -4.38 -14.67 -54.28
C GLU A 15 -5.62 -13.78 -54.20
N LYS A 16 -6.71 -14.13 -54.91
CA LYS A 16 -7.99 -13.41 -54.79
C LYS A 16 -8.61 -13.56 -53.40
N ASP A 17 -8.59 -14.76 -52.83
CA ASP A 17 -9.15 -15.01 -51.50
C ASP A 17 -8.34 -14.28 -50.41
N GLN A 18 -7.01 -14.26 -50.53
CA GLN A 18 -6.14 -13.47 -49.65
C GLN A 18 -6.40 -11.97 -49.78
N ASN A 19 -6.57 -11.46 -51.00
CA ASN A 19 -6.86 -10.04 -51.23
C ASN A 19 -8.25 -9.66 -50.68
N ALA A 20 -9.25 -10.53 -50.81
CA ALA A 20 -10.56 -10.34 -50.18
C ALA A 20 -10.46 -10.30 -48.65
N GLN A 21 -9.68 -11.21 -48.05
CA GLN A 21 -9.46 -11.22 -46.60
C GLN A 21 -8.74 -9.95 -46.11
N LEU A 22 -7.73 -9.47 -46.84
CA LEU A 22 -7.02 -8.24 -46.53
C LEU A 22 -7.95 -7.01 -46.63
N ARG A 23 -8.79 -6.94 -47.67
CA ARG A 23 -9.80 -5.88 -47.80
C ARG A 23 -10.77 -5.85 -46.62
N ASN A 24 -11.21 -7.01 -46.15
CA ASN A 24 -12.09 -7.10 -44.98
C ASN A 24 -11.40 -6.65 -43.69
N GLN A 25 -10.12 -7.01 -43.50
CA GLN A 25 -9.33 -6.55 -42.34
C GLN A 25 -9.12 -5.03 -42.37
N VAL A 26 -8.81 -4.47 -43.54
CA VAL A 26 -8.66 -3.02 -43.72
C VAL A 26 -9.97 -2.29 -43.45
N ALA A 27 -11.10 -2.81 -43.95
CA ALA A 27 -12.41 -2.22 -43.69
C ALA A 27 -12.77 -2.22 -42.19
N HIS A 28 -12.46 -3.31 -41.48
CA HIS A 28 -12.67 -3.40 -40.04
C HIS A 28 -11.79 -2.42 -39.24
N LEU A 29 -10.50 -2.30 -39.61
CA LEU A 29 -9.60 -1.34 -38.97
C LEU A 29 -10.02 0.11 -39.21
N LEU A 30 -10.49 0.43 -40.43
CA LEU A 30 -11.00 1.76 -40.77
C LEU A 30 -12.25 2.10 -39.95
N GLN A 31 -13.14 1.13 -39.74
CA GLN A 31 -14.32 1.31 -38.88
C GLN A 31 -13.92 1.62 -37.42
N LEU A 32 -12.96 0.86 -36.86
CA LEU A 32 -12.46 1.10 -35.50
C LEU A 32 -11.80 2.47 -35.35
N GLU A 33 -11.02 2.89 -36.35
CA GLU A 33 -10.39 4.21 -36.37
C GLU A 33 -11.45 5.33 -36.38
N GLN A 34 -12.50 5.16 -37.19
CA GLN A 34 -13.60 6.13 -37.25
C GLN A 34 -14.36 6.20 -35.91
N ASP A 35 -14.66 5.06 -35.30
CA ASP A 35 -15.33 5.00 -34.00
C ASP A 35 -14.47 5.66 -32.90
N GLN A 36 -13.16 5.37 -32.88
CA GLN A 36 -12.22 6.01 -31.96
C GLN A 36 -12.16 7.53 -32.16
N LYS A 37 -12.13 8.00 -33.42
CA LYS A 37 -12.14 9.44 -33.74
C LYS A 37 -13.40 10.13 -33.21
N THR A 38 -14.57 9.50 -33.34
CA THR A 38 -15.82 10.06 -32.78
C THR A 38 -15.82 10.09 -31.25
N LEU A 39 -15.20 9.10 -30.60
CA LEU A 39 -15.07 9.07 -29.14
C LEU A 39 -14.16 10.19 -28.64
N VAL A 40 -13.01 10.39 -29.29
CA VAL A 40 -12.07 11.48 -28.98
C VAL A 40 -12.76 12.84 -29.15
N GLN A 41 -13.48 13.06 -30.26
CA GLN A 41 -14.23 14.30 -30.47
C GLN A 41 -15.28 14.56 -29.36
N LYS A 42 -15.96 13.52 -28.88
CA LYS A 42 -16.89 13.65 -27.73
C LYS A 42 -16.14 14.05 -26.46
N GLN A 43 -14.99 13.43 -26.18
CA GLN A 43 -14.16 13.78 -25.03
C GLN A 43 -13.66 15.23 -25.12
N ASP A 44 -13.18 15.66 -26.28
CA ASP A 44 -12.73 17.04 -26.51
C ASP A 44 -13.85 18.05 -26.28
N SER A 45 -15.08 17.75 -26.73
CA SER A 45 -16.24 18.60 -26.47
C SER A 45 -16.59 18.70 -24.98
N ALA A 46 -16.44 17.60 -24.23
CA ALA A 46 -16.65 17.59 -22.79
C ALA A 46 -15.55 18.37 -22.05
N ILE A 47 -14.30 18.25 -22.49
CA ILE A 47 -13.17 19.03 -21.94
C ILE A 47 -13.39 20.52 -22.17
N LEU A 48 -13.79 20.93 -23.37
CA LEU A 48 -14.10 22.34 -23.67
C LEU A 48 -15.24 22.87 -22.81
N ALA A 49 -16.30 22.08 -22.62
CA ALA A 49 -17.40 22.45 -21.73
C ALA A 49 -16.93 22.62 -20.27
N LEU A 50 -16.09 21.70 -19.77
CA LEU A 50 -15.54 21.80 -18.42
C LEU A 50 -14.59 22.99 -18.25
N GLN A 51 -13.73 23.25 -19.24
CA GLN A 51 -12.86 24.43 -19.25
C GLN A 51 -13.66 25.74 -19.21
N SER A 52 -14.77 25.82 -19.95
CA SER A 52 -15.66 26.99 -19.90
C SER A 52 -16.31 27.18 -18.53
N LYS A 53 -16.70 26.09 -17.85
CA LYS A 53 -17.24 26.14 -16.49
C LYS A 53 -16.20 26.58 -15.48
N ILE A 54 -14.96 26.09 -15.58
CA ILE A 54 -13.86 26.50 -14.72
C ILE A 54 -13.62 28.00 -14.88
N LYS A 55 -13.50 28.51 -16.11
CA LYS A 55 -13.34 29.95 -16.36
C LYS A 55 -14.51 30.78 -15.81
N SER A 56 -15.74 30.28 -15.92
CA SER A 56 -16.91 30.94 -15.33
C SER A 56 -16.82 31.00 -13.80
N ILE A 57 -16.42 29.91 -13.14
CA ILE A 57 -16.25 29.86 -11.69
C ILE A 57 -15.09 30.78 -11.25
N GLU A 58 -13.98 30.78 -11.97
CA GLU A 58 -12.85 31.68 -11.71
C GLU A 58 -13.27 33.15 -11.83
N SER A 59 -14.07 33.51 -12.85
CA SER A 59 -14.60 34.86 -12.99
C SER A 59 -15.52 35.24 -11.83
N GLN A 60 -16.43 34.34 -11.41
CA GLN A 60 -17.31 34.57 -10.26
C GLN A 60 -16.54 34.71 -8.96
N LEU A 61 -15.46 33.94 -8.78
CA LEU A 61 -14.60 34.01 -7.61
C LEU A 61 -13.80 35.31 -7.60
N SER A 62 -13.27 35.74 -8.74
CA SER A 62 -12.57 37.03 -8.86
C SER A 62 -13.51 38.22 -8.59
N GLU A 63 -14.76 38.15 -9.05
CA GLU A 63 -15.79 39.16 -8.79
C GLU A 63 -16.19 39.17 -7.30
N ALA A 64 -16.37 38.00 -6.69
CA ALA A 64 -16.64 37.86 -5.26
C ALA A 64 -15.50 38.44 -4.40
N LEU A 65 -14.23 38.17 -4.74
CA LEU A 65 -13.07 38.71 -4.04
C LEU A 65 -12.98 40.24 -4.22
N SER A 66 -13.19 40.76 -5.42
CA SER A 66 -13.19 42.21 -5.66
C SER A 66 -14.35 42.94 -4.97
N SER A 67 -15.51 42.30 -4.81
CA SER A 67 -16.64 42.85 -4.04
C SER A 67 -16.44 42.76 -2.52
N SER A 68 -15.65 41.80 -2.04
CA SER A 68 -15.23 41.66 -0.64
C SER A 68 -14.27 42.77 -0.22
N ASP A 69 -13.29 43.11 -1.07
CA ASP A 69 -12.32 44.18 -0.81
C ASP A 69 -12.97 45.57 -0.80
N ALA A 70 -14.03 45.79 -1.59
CA ALA A 70 -14.81 47.04 -1.56
C ALA A 70 -15.65 47.21 -0.26
N LYS A 71 -15.81 46.16 0.54
CA LYS A 71 -16.63 46.14 1.77
C LYS A 71 -15.80 46.12 3.06
N SER A 72 -14.48 46.25 2.96
CA SER A 72 -13.54 46.27 4.08
C SER A 72 -13.30 47.69 4.66
N ILE A 73 -14.36 48.48 4.83
CA ILE A 73 -14.40 49.60 5.78
C ILE A 73 -15.76 49.51 6.46
N VAL A 74 -15.75 49.33 7.79
CA VAL A 74 -16.90 49.16 8.71
C VAL A 74 -17.36 47.71 8.94
N GLY A 75 -17.02 47.17 10.12
CA GLY A 75 -17.83 46.13 10.80
C GLY A 75 -18.69 46.77 11.92
N PRO A 76 -19.44 46.00 12.74
CA PRO A 76 -19.65 44.53 12.73
C PRO A 76 -21.14 44.10 12.88
N GLU A 77 -21.33 42.79 13.09
CA GLU A 77 -22.49 42.09 13.70
C GLU A 77 -23.73 41.71 12.85
N SER A 78 -24.26 40.53 13.20
CA SER A 78 -25.58 39.94 12.93
C SER A 78 -25.71 39.00 11.71
N GLY A 79 -25.94 37.73 12.04
CA GLY A 79 -26.24 36.67 11.09
C GLY A 79 -27.64 36.77 10.48
N SER A 80 -27.76 36.23 9.28
CA SER A 80 -28.84 35.33 8.85
C SER A 80 -28.62 35.02 7.37
N PHE A 81 -28.80 33.74 7.05
CA PHE A 81 -28.95 33.20 5.71
C PHE A 81 -29.93 34.03 4.87
N GLY A 82 -29.56 34.28 3.61
CA GLY A 82 -30.39 34.92 2.59
C GLY A 82 -29.96 34.47 1.20
N VAL A 83 -30.44 33.28 0.82
CA VAL A 83 -30.44 32.79 -0.57
C VAL A 83 -31.25 33.77 -1.43
N LEU A 84 -30.69 34.19 -2.57
CA LEU A 84 -31.47 34.70 -3.70
C LEU A 84 -31.13 33.90 -4.97
N SER A 85 -32.17 33.23 -5.42
CA SER A 85 -32.28 32.24 -6.50
C SER A 85 -32.40 32.88 -7.88
N THR A 86 -32.28 32.04 -8.93
CA THR A 86 -33.22 31.88 -10.11
C THR A 86 -32.44 31.26 -11.28
N SER A 87 -32.87 30.26 -12.07
CA SER A 87 -33.94 29.24 -12.07
C SER A 87 -33.76 28.33 -13.30
N MET A 88 -34.19 27.06 -13.22
CA MET A 88 -34.92 26.24 -14.23
C MET A 88 -34.46 24.76 -14.27
N SER A 89 -35.15 23.88 -13.53
CA SER A 89 -35.83 22.68 -14.05
C SER A 89 -36.39 21.88 -12.88
N ALA A 90 -37.71 21.70 -12.88
CA ALA A 90 -38.51 21.14 -11.81
C ALA A 90 -38.53 19.59 -11.83
N GLY A 91 -38.54 18.97 -10.66
CA GLY A 91 -38.94 17.55 -10.54
C GLY A 91 -38.54 16.85 -9.24
N ASP A 92 -37.29 17.00 -8.78
CA ASP A 92 -36.71 16.04 -7.80
C ASP A 92 -36.08 16.70 -6.54
N GLY A 93 -36.12 18.04 -6.45
CA GLY A 93 -35.38 18.80 -5.44
C GLY A 93 -35.97 18.79 -4.02
N VAL A 94 -37.27 18.50 -3.86
CA VAL A 94 -37.94 18.59 -2.54
C VAL A 94 -37.60 17.40 -1.64
N HIS A 95 -37.47 16.20 -2.20
CA HIS A 95 -37.04 15.02 -1.44
C HIS A 95 -35.53 15.04 -1.20
N SER A 96 -34.74 15.54 -2.15
CA SER A 96 -33.29 15.65 -2.00
C SER A 96 -32.92 16.59 -0.83
N LEU A 97 -33.53 17.78 -0.75
CA LEU A 97 -33.25 18.75 0.31
C LEU A 97 -33.66 18.24 1.71
N ALA A 98 -34.79 17.53 1.80
CA ALA A 98 -35.24 16.94 3.06
C ALA A 98 -34.33 15.78 3.51
N VAL A 99 -33.83 14.97 2.56
CA VAL A 99 -32.90 13.87 2.83
C VAL A 99 -31.51 14.41 3.21
N THR A 100 -31.02 15.46 2.55
CA THR A 100 -29.73 16.08 2.89
C THR A 100 -29.78 16.70 4.28
N LYS A 101 -30.87 17.42 4.61
CA LYS A 101 -31.05 17.99 5.95
C LYS A 101 -31.15 16.91 7.03
N LYS A 102 -31.85 15.80 6.76
CA LYS A 102 -31.94 14.67 7.70
C LYS A 102 -30.59 13.96 7.89
N LEU A 103 -29.78 13.86 6.83
CA LEU A 103 -28.42 13.32 6.92
C LEU A 103 -27.50 14.23 7.73
N GLU A 104 -27.60 15.53 7.55
CA GLU A 104 -26.85 16.52 8.33
C GLU A 104 -27.22 16.48 9.83
N GLU A 105 -28.52 16.38 10.14
CA GLU A 105 -29.00 16.22 11.52
C GLU A 105 -28.54 14.88 12.13
N GLU A 106 -28.52 13.78 11.37
CA GLU A 106 -28.01 12.49 11.84
C GLU A 106 -26.49 12.47 12.01
N LEU A 107 -25.74 13.15 11.14
CA LEU A 107 -24.30 13.32 11.30
C LEU A 107 -23.99 14.13 12.56
N SER A 108 -24.68 15.26 12.76
CA SER A 108 -24.54 16.08 13.98
C SER A 108 -24.87 15.29 15.25
N LYS A 109 -25.90 14.44 15.23
CA LYS A 109 -26.21 13.53 16.36
C LYS A 109 -25.12 12.49 16.61
N ARG A 110 -24.51 11.95 15.55
CA ARG A 110 -23.39 10.98 15.66
C ARG A 110 -22.16 11.65 16.25
N ASP A 111 -21.84 12.86 15.82
CA ASP A 111 -20.71 13.62 16.34
C ASP A 111 -20.91 13.96 17.82
N ALA A 112 -22.11 14.39 18.21
CA ALA A 112 -22.45 14.63 19.62
C ALA A 112 -22.42 13.34 20.48
N LEU A 113 -22.73 12.18 19.90
CA LEU A 113 -22.62 10.89 20.58
C LEU A 113 -21.16 10.47 20.75
N ILE A 114 -20.33 10.67 19.72
CA ILE A 114 -18.89 10.40 19.74
C ILE A 114 -18.23 11.25 20.83
N GLU A 115 -18.54 12.54 20.89
CA GLU A 115 -18.04 13.44 21.95
C GLU A 115 -18.46 12.97 23.35
N ARG A 116 -19.73 12.60 23.56
CA ARG A 116 -20.20 12.04 24.84
C ARG A 116 -19.51 10.73 25.23
N LEU A 117 -19.25 9.85 24.27
CA LEU A 117 -18.50 8.61 24.49
C LEU A 117 -17.03 8.89 24.79
N HIS A 118 -16.43 9.91 24.19
CA HIS A 118 -15.09 10.34 24.53
C HIS A 118 -15.02 10.87 25.96
N GLU A 119 -15.95 11.74 26.37
CA GLU A 119 -16.04 12.23 27.75
C GLU A 119 -16.29 11.10 28.77
N GLU A 120 -17.15 10.13 28.46
CA GLU A 120 -17.42 9.00 29.34
C GLU A 120 -16.21 8.08 29.45
N ASN A 121 -15.51 7.82 28.34
CA ASN A 121 -14.26 7.06 28.35
C ASN A 121 -13.16 7.77 29.13
N GLU A 122 -13.06 9.10 29.04
CA GLU A 122 -12.12 9.91 29.82
C GLU A 122 -12.44 9.81 31.32
N LYS A 123 -13.72 9.96 31.70
CA LYS A 123 -14.18 9.78 33.09
C LYS A 123 -13.97 8.36 33.62
N LEU A 124 -14.14 7.33 32.78
CA LEU A 124 -13.86 5.95 33.13
C LEU A 124 -12.36 5.73 33.32
N PHE A 125 -11.54 6.33 32.47
CA PHE A 125 -10.09 6.28 32.57
C PHE A 125 -9.61 6.97 33.85
N ASP A 126 -10.13 8.14 34.18
CA ASP A 126 -9.85 8.85 35.42
C ASP A 126 -10.29 8.01 36.63
N ARG A 127 -11.50 7.45 36.61
CA ARG A 127 -11.97 6.60 37.72
C ARG A 127 -11.14 5.33 37.88
N LEU A 128 -10.65 4.71 36.81
CA LEU A 128 -9.74 3.56 36.89
C LEU A 128 -8.35 3.97 37.40
N THR A 129 -7.88 5.15 37.02
CA THR A 129 -6.57 5.68 37.41
C THR A 129 -6.57 6.17 38.86
N GLU A 130 -7.61 6.86 39.30
CA GLU A 130 -7.83 7.27 40.69
C GLU A 130 -8.07 6.05 41.60
N LYS A 131 -8.83 5.04 41.13
CA LYS A 131 -9.07 3.79 41.88
C LYS A 131 -7.82 2.91 41.98
N SER A 132 -6.85 3.08 41.09
CA SER A 132 -5.51 2.49 41.22
C SER A 132 -4.56 3.30 42.12
N SER A 133 -4.89 4.56 42.40
CA SER A 133 -4.08 5.47 43.23
C SER A 133 -4.48 5.46 44.72
N PHE A 134 -5.62 4.86 45.08
CA PHE A 134 -6.07 4.67 46.46
C PHE A 134 -6.00 3.20 46.89
N GLY A 135 -4.78 2.70 47.08
CA GLY A 135 -4.53 1.52 47.90
C GLY A 135 -4.65 1.85 49.39
N GLY A 136 -5.86 1.76 49.94
CA GLY A 136 -6.13 1.92 51.38
C GLY A 136 -7.53 1.45 51.75
N SER A 137 -7.62 0.29 52.40
CA SER A 137 -8.83 -0.30 53.00
C SER A 137 -9.53 0.67 53.98
N PRO A 138 -10.87 0.63 54.13
CA PRO A 138 -11.43 -0.16 55.21
C PRO A 138 -12.70 -0.96 54.86
N GLN A 139 -12.69 -2.20 55.37
CA GLN A 139 -13.77 -2.82 56.14
C GLN A 139 -15.16 -3.03 55.49
N MET A 140 -15.42 -4.31 55.20
CA MET A 140 -16.75 -4.90 54.99
C MET A 140 -17.70 -4.65 56.17
N SER A 141 -18.98 -4.45 55.87
CA SER A 141 -20.09 -4.98 56.66
C SER A 141 -20.84 -6.03 55.85
N SER A 142 -20.99 -7.21 56.45
CA SER A 142 -21.55 -8.45 55.87
C SER A 142 -23.10 -8.47 55.92
N PRO A 143 -23.77 -9.54 55.42
CA PRO A 143 -23.99 -10.70 56.29
C PRO A 143 -23.77 -12.09 55.67
N SER A 144 -23.00 -12.90 56.40
CA SER A 144 -23.19 -14.30 56.80
C SER A 144 -23.71 -15.34 55.80
N THR A 145 -22.90 -16.38 55.54
CA THR A 145 -23.31 -17.77 55.85
C THR A 145 -22.12 -18.75 55.92
N LYS A 146 -21.97 -19.37 57.11
CA LYS A 146 -21.58 -20.77 57.41
C LYS A 146 -20.18 -21.34 57.01
N ALA A 147 -19.46 -21.68 58.09
CA ALA A 147 -18.89 -23.00 58.39
C ALA A 147 -17.46 -23.37 57.93
N LEU A 148 -16.56 -23.31 58.93
CA LEU A 148 -15.66 -24.38 59.42
C LEU A 148 -14.33 -24.71 58.69
N VAL A 149 -13.28 -24.78 59.55
CA VAL A 149 -12.03 -25.59 59.51
C VAL A 149 -10.73 -24.97 58.97
N ASN A 150 -9.95 -24.43 59.93
CA ASN A 150 -8.59 -24.86 60.33
C ASN A 150 -7.43 -24.94 59.30
N TYR A 151 -6.37 -24.12 59.44
CA TYR A 151 -5.04 -24.48 59.99
C TYR A 151 -4.00 -23.34 59.81
N GLN A 152 -3.13 -23.19 60.82
CA GLN A 152 -2.03 -22.22 61.01
C GLN A 152 -0.83 -22.35 60.06
N SER A 153 -0.06 -21.26 59.89
CA SER A 153 1.41 -21.14 60.14
C SER A 153 1.86 -19.69 59.82
N GLN A 154 2.09 -18.81 60.80
CA GLN A 154 3.39 -18.45 61.41
C GLN A 154 4.56 -18.27 60.41
N ASP A 155 5.06 -17.04 60.20
CA ASP A 155 6.07 -16.36 61.05
C ASP A 155 7.06 -15.42 60.32
N LEU A 156 7.25 -14.26 60.97
CA LEU A 156 8.48 -13.47 61.21
C LEU A 156 9.28 -12.77 60.08
N SER A 157 9.12 -11.43 60.09
CA SER A 157 10.15 -10.42 60.46
C SER A 157 11.31 -10.10 59.49
N ARG A 158 11.47 -8.81 59.10
CA ARG A 158 12.43 -7.86 59.75
C ARG A 158 12.81 -6.63 58.87
N SER A 159 12.35 -5.45 59.32
CA SER A 159 13.08 -4.16 59.60
C SER A 159 13.87 -3.36 58.52
N ASP A 160 13.33 -2.17 58.24
CA ASP A 160 13.86 -0.78 58.40
C ASP A 160 15.00 -0.12 57.57
N ASN A 161 14.58 1.03 56.98
CA ASN A 161 15.13 2.40 56.99
C ASN A 161 16.50 2.77 56.38
N SER A 162 16.48 3.78 55.48
CA SER A 162 17.01 5.14 55.76
C SER A 162 16.70 6.16 54.65
N LYS A 163 16.76 7.44 55.03
CA LYS A 163 16.16 8.66 54.45
C LYS A 163 17.00 9.37 53.36
N GLY A 164 16.30 10.09 52.47
CA GLY A 164 16.38 11.57 52.37
C GLY A 164 17.26 12.22 51.27
N HIS A 165 16.65 12.97 50.34
CA HIS A 165 16.73 14.45 50.21
C HIS A 165 15.96 14.97 48.98
N SER A 166 15.59 16.25 49.02
CA SER A 166 14.55 16.95 48.23
C SER A 166 15.09 18.28 47.65
N LEU A 167 14.42 18.77 46.57
CA LEU A 167 14.43 20.10 45.90
C LEU A 167 15.69 20.44 45.07
N ASP A 168 15.60 21.00 43.85
CA ASP A 168 14.95 22.28 43.52
C ASP A 168 14.69 22.50 41.99
N VAL A 169 13.91 23.55 41.70
CA VAL A 169 13.14 23.94 40.51
C VAL A 169 13.88 24.91 39.54
N PHE A 170 13.77 24.69 38.22
CA PHE A 170 13.73 25.58 36.99
C PHE A 170 14.60 26.88 36.86
N PRO A 171 14.97 27.42 35.64
CA PRO A 171 14.06 27.71 34.51
C PRO A 171 14.59 27.73 33.04
N LEU A 172 13.60 27.83 32.14
CA LEU A 172 13.61 28.08 30.68
C LEU A 172 14.02 29.53 30.30
N PRO A 173 14.53 29.80 29.08
CA PRO A 173 14.50 31.15 28.49
C PRO A 173 13.57 31.27 27.27
N SER A 174 12.98 32.47 27.18
CA SER A 174 11.98 32.97 26.24
C SER A 174 12.53 33.46 24.89
N THR A 175 11.59 33.66 23.96
CA THR A 175 11.66 34.10 22.56
C THR A 175 12.32 35.48 22.29
N PRO A 176 12.55 35.81 21.00
CA PRO A 176 11.90 37.02 20.49
C PRO A 176 11.24 36.87 19.10
N ASP A 177 10.21 37.67 18.92
CA ASP A 177 9.32 37.87 17.76
C ASP A 177 9.92 38.82 16.71
N LYS A 178 9.75 38.55 15.39
CA LYS A 178 9.01 39.40 14.42
C LYS A 178 9.30 39.14 12.93
N THR A 179 8.22 39.36 12.17
CA THR A 179 8.04 39.83 10.77
C THR A 179 7.95 38.81 9.62
N ASP A 180 6.70 38.59 9.21
CA ASP A 180 6.25 38.02 7.93
C ASP A 180 6.39 39.03 6.77
N THR A 181 6.94 38.59 5.63
CA THR A 181 6.44 38.99 4.29
C THR A 181 6.82 37.92 3.24
N THR A 182 5.78 37.30 2.68
CA THR A 182 5.58 36.57 1.42
C THR A 182 6.76 36.38 0.45
N MET A 183 7.18 35.13 0.22
CA MET A 183 7.37 34.52 -1.12
C MET A 183 7.68 33.02 -0.98
N ALA A 184 7.05 32.20 -1.84
CA ALA A 184 7.13 30.75 -1.85
C ALA A 184 8.58 30.24 -2.01
N LEU A 185 9.14 29.64 -0.96
CA LEU A 185 10.53 29.18 -0.95
C LEU A 185 10.61 27.72 -0.49
N VAL A 186 11.12 26.88 -1.37
CA VAL A 186 11.61 25.52 -1.13
C VAL A 186 12.53 25.52 0.09
N LYS A 187 12.05 24.96 1.19
CA LYS A 187 12.78 24.85 2.45
C LYS A 187 13.87 23.78 2.31
N SER A 188 15.10 24.24 2.14
CA SER A 188 16.33 23.43 2.21
C SER A 188 17.06 23.74 3.51
N GLY A 189 16.58 23.13 4.60
CA GLY A 189 17.31 22.91 5.85
C GLY A 189 17.00 21.49 6.32
N PRO A 190 17.73 20.90 7.28
CA PRO A 190 17.23 19.69 7.91
C PRO A 190 15.91 20.11 8.55
N ASP A 191 14.78 19.76 7.93
CA ASP A 191 13.50 19.88 8.60
C ASP A 191 13.68 19.13 9.91
N LYS A 192 13.74 19.87 11.02
CA LYS A 192 13.41 19.31 12.32
C LYS A 192 11.95 18.90 12.18
N VAL A 193 11.73 17.72 11.59
CA VAL A 193 10.46 17.00 11.66
C VAL A 193 10.14 17.03 13.14
N LYS A 194 9.01 17.65 13.51
CA LYS A 194 8.62 17.75 14.91
C LYS A 194 8.62 16.33 15.46
N ALA A 195 9.59 16.04 16.33
CA ALA A 195 9.80 14.69 16.81
C ALA A 195 8.57 14.29 17.63
N THR A 196 8.05 13.11 17.34
CA THR A 196 6.90 12.58 18.07
C THR A 196 7.43 11.77 19.24
N PRO A 197 6.80 11.80 20.42
CA PRO A 197 7.27 10.97 21.55
C PRO A 197 7.41 9.49 21.20
N ALA A 198 6.54 8.98 20.32
CA ALA A 198 6.64 7.62 19.78
C ALA A 198 7.83 7.43 18.83
N GLY A 199 8.09 8.40 17.94
CA GLY A 199 9.22 8.37 17.02
C GLY A 199 10.56 8.49 17.74
N GLU A 200 10.67 9.31 18.78
CA GLU A 200 11.86 9.41 19.63
C GLU A 200 12.15 8.09 20.34
N TYR A 201 11.12 7.51 20.99
CA TYR A 201 11.25 6.21 21.65
C TYR A 201 11.69 5.12 20.68
N LEU A 202 11.03 5.01 19.52
CA LEU A 202 11.37 4.02 18.50
C LEU A 202 12.78 4.24 17.96
N THR A 203 13.17 5.48 17.70
CA THR A 203 14.51 5.83 17.22
C THR A 203 15.57 5.37 18.22
N ALA A 204 15.39 5.69 19.50
CA ALA A 204 16.29 5.24 20.56
C ALA A 204 16.35 3.72 20.65
N ALA A 205 15.20 3.05 20.73
CA ALA A 205 15.12 1.59 20.87
C ALA A 205 15.74 0.84 19.67
N LEU A 206 15.56 1.34 18.44
CA LEU A 206 16.14 0.75 17.23
C LEU A 206 17.66 0.94 17.15
N ILE A 207 18.18 2.08 17.63
CA ILE A 207 19.61 2.37 17.65
C ILE A 207 20.32 1.57 18.75
N GLU A 208 19.71 1.48 19.93
CA GLU A 208 20.25 0.77 21.09
C GLU A 208 20.21 -0.76 20.91
N PHE A 209 19.33 -1.27 20.05
CA PHE A 209 19.24 -2.71 19.81
C PHE A 209 20.57 -3.31 19.34
N ASP A 210 21.13 -4.17 20.19
CA ASP A 210 22.39 -4.84 19.94
C ASP A 210 22.25 -6.36 19.95
N PRO A 211 22.31 -7.04 18.78
CA PRO A 211 22.16 -8.48 18.69
C PRO A 211 23.18 -9.27 19.52
N ASP A 212 24.32 -8.68 19.86
CA ASP A 212 25.39 -9.31 20.62
C ASP A 212 25.15 -9.32 22.13
N GLN A 213 24.17 -8.53 22.62
CA GLN A 213 23.77 -8.50 24.03
C GLN A 213 22.75 -9.60 24.39
N TYR A 214 22.28 -10.37 23.41
CA TYR A 214 21.25 -11.40 23.61
C TYR A 214 21.83 -12.81 23.54
N ASP A 215 21.37 -13.66 24.47
CA ASP A 215 21.73 -15.07 24.52
C ASP A 215 20.93 -15.89 23.49
N GLY A 216 21.52 -16.05 22.30
CA GLY A 216 21.04 -16.97 21.26
C GLY A 216 20.07 -16.37 20.24
N LEU A 217 19.93 -17.05 19.10
CA LEU A 217 19.17 -16.56 17.94
C LEU A 217 17.68 -16.33 18.23
N ALA A 218 17.08 -17.12 19.12
CA ALA A 218 15.66 -16.98 19.46
C ALA A 218 15.37 -15.68 20.23
N ALA A 219 16.24 -15.29 21.18
CA ALA A 219 16.10 -14.04 21.92
C ALA A 219 16.30 -12.82 21.01
N ILE A 220 17.30 -12.89 20.11
CA ILE A 220 17.52 -11.86 19.09
C ILE A 220 16.29 -11.74 18.19
N ALA A 221 15.74 -12.86 17.71
CA ALA A 221 14.56 -12.87 16.85
C ALA A 221 13.34 -12.28 17.55
N ASP A 222 13.08 -12.65 18.80
CA ASP A 222 11.98 -12.11 19.61
C ASP A 222 12.08 -10.59 19.77
N GLY A 223 13.25 -10.08 20.18
CA GLY A 223 13.50 -8.65 20.30
C GLY A 223 13.36 -7.89 18.98
N ALA A 224 13.97 -8.41 17.91
CA ALA A 224 13.95 -7.77 16.60
C ALA A 224 12.53 -7.71 16.01
N ASN A 225 11.77 -8.80 16.10
CA ASN A 225 10.41 -8.88 15.56
C ASN A 225 9.43 -8.05 16.38
N LYS A 226 9.60 -7.95 17.71
CA LYS A 226 8.84 -7.02 18.55
C LYS A 226 9.08 -5.57 18.15
N LEU A 227 10.32 -5.16 17.90
CA LEU A 227 10.64 -3.81 17.44
C LEU A 227 10.02 -3.50 16.07
N LEU A 228 10.10 -4.41 15.10
CA LEU A 228 9.43 -4.24 13.81
C LEU A 228 7.90 -4.13 13.96
N MET A 229 7.32 -4.90 14.87
CA MET A 229 5.88 -4.84 15.18
C MET A 229 5.51 -3.50 15.83
N LEU A 230 6.33 -2.96 16.72
CA LEU A 230 6.14 -1.63 17.31
C LEU A 230 6.23 -0.52 16.26
N VAL A 231 7.16 -0.63 15.31
CA VAL A 231 7.25 0.29 14.16
C VAL A 231 5.94 0.26 13.36
N LEU A 232 5.45 -0.93 12.99
CA LEU A 232 4.17 -1.06 12.28
C LEU A 232 3.00 -0.50 13.10
N ALA A 233 2.92 -0.83 14.39
CA ALA A 233 1.85 -0.39 15.27
C ALA A 233 1.83 1.14 15.44
N ALA A 234 3.00 1.77 15.59
CA ALA A 234 3.11 3.22 15.70
C ALA A 234 2.66 3.92 14.42
N VAL A 235 3.09 3.41 13.25
CA VAL A 235 2.70 3.98 11.96
C VAL A 235 1.19 3.82 11.72
N ILE A 236 0.63 2.63 11.99
CA ILE A 236 -0.82 2.40 11.88
C ILE A 236 -1.59 3.31 12.84
N LYS A 237 -1.13 3.44 14.09
CA LYS A 237 -1.78 4.28 15.11
C LYS A 237 -1.71 5.77 14.77
N ALA A 238 -0.66 6.23 14.10
CA ALA A 238 -0.55 7.60 13.62
C ALA A 238 -1.59 7.93 12.55
N GLY A 239 -2.05 6.92 11.81
CA GLY A 239 -3.04 7.06 10.74
C GLY A 239 -2.50 7.83 9.53
N ALA A 240 -3.34 7.97 8.51
CA ALA A 240 -2.95 8.56 7.22
C ALA A 240 -2.45 10.02 7.34
N SER A 241 -2.91 10.77 8.35
CA SER A 241 -2.54 12.17 8.55
C SER A 241 -1.12 12.37 9.05
N ARG A 242 -0.55 11.40 9.78
CA ARG A 242 0.80 11.51 10.39
C ARG A 242 1.75 10.35 10.06
N GLU A 243 1.30 9.33 9.34
CA GLU A 243 2.13 8.21 8.87
C GLU A 243 3.43 8.70 8.21
N HIS A 244 3.34 9.69 7.33
CA HIS A 244 4.48 10.23 6.58
C HIS A 244 5.50 10.97 7.45
N GLU A 245 5.06 11.51 8.59
CA GLU A 245 5.93 12.22 9.56
C GLU A 245 6.70 11.19 10.38
N ILE A 246 6.01 10.21 10.97
CA ILE A 246 6.64 9.15 11.76
C ILE A 246 7.61 8.33 10.90
N LEU A 247 7.20 7.95 9.69
CA LEU A 247 8.10 7.21 8.78
C LEU A 247 9.34 8.03 8.45
N ALA A 248 9.22 9.35 8.24
CA ALA A 248 10.38 10.20 7.97
C ALA A 248 11.30 10.32 9.20
N GLU A 249 10.73 10.43 10.40
CA GLU A 249 11.45 10.54 11.67
C GLU A 249 12.30 9.29 11.95
N ILE A 250 11.72 8.10 11.88
CA ILE A 250 12.40 6.86 12.27
C ILE A 250 13.17 6.18 11.13
N ARG A 251 13.16 6.75 9.90
CA ARG A 251 13.70 6.12 8.68
C ARG A 251 15.13 5.61 8.84
N ASP A 252 16.03 6.48 9.30
CA ASP A 252 17.46 6.18 9.31
C ASP A 252 17.77 5.12 10.38
N ALA A 253 17.07 5.16 11.52
CA ALA A 253 17.15 4.15 12.57
C ALA A 253 16.62 2.79 12.10
N VAL A 254 15.45 2.73 11.46
CA VAL A 254 14.87 1.49 10.93
C VAL A 254 15.79 0.85 9.87
N PHE A 255 16.30 1.62 8.91
CA PHE A 255 17.18 1.06 7.88
C PHE A 255 18.57 0.67 8.41
N SER A 256 19.07 1.33 9.46
CA SER A 256 20.27 0.90 10.16
C SER A 256 20.02 -0.43 10.87
N PHE A 257 18.93 -0.51 11.65
CA PHE A 257 18.50 -1.69 12.37
C PHE A 257 18.31 -2.91 11.45
N ILE A 258 17.55 -2.76 10.36
CA ILE A 258 17.32 -3.85 9.38
C ILE A 258 18.66 -4.33 8.82
N ARG A 259 19.55 -3.44 8.37
CA ARG A 259 20.86 -3.84 7.83
C ARG A 259 21.73 -4.55 8.87
N LYS A 260 21.73 -4.09 10.13
CA LYS A 260 22.49 -4.72 11.23
C LYS A 260 22.01 -6.15 11.51
N THR A 261 20.70 -6.38 11.40
CA THR A 261 20.04 -7.65 11.75
C THR A 261 19.88 -8.62 10.57
N GLU A 262 19.91 -8.13 9.33
CA GLU A 262 19.73 -8.88 8.08
C GLU A 262 20.73 -10.03 7.94
N SER A 263 21.98 -9.82 8.34
CA SER A 263 23.05 -10.85 8.30
C SER A 263 22.76 -12.09 9.15
N ARG A 264 21.95 -11.96 10.21
CA ARG A 264 21.67 -13.05 11.16
C ARG A 264 20.42 -13.86 10.80
N ARG A 265 19.63 -13.41 9.82
CA ARG A 265 18.36 -14.06 9.38
C ARG A 265 17.38 -14.37 10.51
N VAL A 266 17.30 -13.47 11.48
CA VAL A 266 16.46 -13.56 12.70
C VAL A 266 15.12 -12.82 12.58
N MET A 267 15.00 -11.94 11.59
CA MET A 267 13.77 -11.19 11.34
C MET A 267 12.75 -12.01 10.56
N ASP A 268 11.48 -11.86 10.92
CA ASP A 268 10.35 -12.31 10.12
C ASP A 268 10.30 -11.48 8.83
N THR A 269 10.47 -12.17 7.70
CA THR A 269 10.52 -11.54 6.38
C THR A 269 9.18 -10.92 5.98
N MET A 270 8.05 -11.38 6.51
CA MET A 270 6.76 -10.72 6.30
C MET A 270 6.70 -9.36 7.01
N LEU A 271 7.24 -9.25 8.23
CA LEU A 271 7.32 -7.97 8.94
C LEU A 271 8.24 -7.00 8.21
N VAL A 272 9.40 -7.47 7.76
CA VAL A 272 10.33 -6.67 6.93
C VAL A 272 9.61 -6.16 5.67
N SER A 273 8.88 -7.02 4.96
CA SER A 273 8.09 -6.62 3.79
C SER A 273 7.07 -5.54 4.10
N ARG A 274 6.27 -5.72 5.17
CA ARG A 274 5.26 -4.73 5.56
C ARG A 274 5.89 -3.38 5.87
N VAL A 275 6.99 -3.36 6.62
CA VAL A 275 7.71 -2.12 6.95
C VAL A 275 8.26 -1.46 5.68
N ARG A 276 8.92 -2.21 4.79
CA ARG A 276 9.46 -1.64 3.54
C ARG A 276 8.37 -1.13 2.60
N ILE A 277 7.23 -1.80 2.51
CA ILE A 277 6.09 -1.35 1.72
C ILE A 277 5.60 0.02 2.22
N LEU A 278 5.53 0.25 3.54
CA LEU A 278 5.16 1.56 4.10
C LEU A 278 6.12 2.66 3.62
N TYR A 279 7.44 2.42 3.69
CA TYR A 279 8.43 3.38 3.20
C TYR A 279 8.32 3.67 1.70
N ILE A 280 8.14 2.62 0.89
CA ILE A 280 8.02 2.79 -0.56
C ILE A 280 6.71 3.52 -0.90
N ARG A 281 5.60 3.19 -0.24
CA ARG A 281 4.32 3.90 -0.43
C ARG A 281 4.39 5.35 0.01
N SER A 282 5.07 5.64 1.12
CA SER A 282 5.36 7.02 1.56
C SER A 282 6.15 7.80 0.51
N LEU A 283 7.11 7.14 -0.16
CA LEU A 283 7.86 7.73 -1.27
C LEU A 283 6.98 7.95 -2.51
N LEU A 284 6.12 6.99 -2.86
CA LEU A 284 5.16 7.08 -3.97
C LEU A 284 4.16 8.24 -3.80
N ALA A 285 3.66 8.42 -2.57
CA ALA A 285 2.73 9.49 -2.24
C ALA A 285 3.34 10.89 -2.42
N LYS A 286 4.65 11.02 -2.16
CA LYS A 286 5.40 12.30 -2.22
C LYS A 286 6.00 12.61 -3.58
N SER A 287 6.07 11.64 -4.49
CA SER A 287 6.83 11.77 -5.74
C SER A 287 5.95 11.49 -6.96
N PRO A 288 5.46 12.53 -7.67
CA PRO A 288 4.56 12.35 -8.82
C PRO A 288 5.19 11.54 -9.95
N GLU A 289 6.52 11.57 -10.08
CA GLU A 289 7.23 10.85 -11.15
C GLU A 289 7.11 9.34 -11.01
N LEU A 290 6.97 8.85 -9.77
CA LEU A 290 6.78 7.43 -9.52
C LEU A 290 5.32 6.98 -9.71
N GLN A 291 4.36 7.89 -9.64
CA GLN A 291 2.93 7.58 -9.85
C GLN A 291 2.62 7.25 -11.31
N SER A 292 3.46 7.72 -12.24
CA SER A 292 3.35 7.42 -13.68
C SER A 292 3.84 6.02 -14.08
N ILE A 293 4.45 5.27 -13.15
CA ILE A 293 5.01 3.96 -13.44
C ILE A 293 3.89 2.96 -13.69
N LYS A 294 3.85 2.37 -14.88
CA LYS A 294 2.93 1.28 -15.22
C LYS A 294 3.42 -0.04 -14.62
N VAL A 295 2.57 -0.70 -13.83
CA VAL A 295 2.85 -1.98 -13.20
C VAL A 295 2.04 -3.10 -13.89
N SER A 296 2.63 -4.29 -14.00
CA SER A 296 1.94 -5.47 -14.55
C SER A 296 0.79 -5.90 -13.63
N SER A 297 -0.33 -6.36 -14.19
CA SER A 297 -1.45 -6.89 -13.41
C SER A 297 -1.08 -8.20 -12.70
N VAL A 298 -1.79 -8.53 -11.62
CA VAL A 298 -1.52 -9.75 -10.84
C VAL A 298 -1.63 -11.03 -11.68
N GLU A 299 -2.48 -11.04 -12.70
CA GLU A 299 -2.68 -12.19 -13.60
C GLU A 299 -1.40 -12.61 -14.30
N ARG A 300 -0.51 -11.64 -14.61
CA ARG A 300 0.78 -11.92 -15.24
C ARG A 300 1.74 -12.68 -14.34
N PHE A 301 1.50 -12.65 -13.03
CA PHE A 301 2.28 -13.37 -12.03
C PHE A 301 1.66 -14.72 -11.64
N LEU A 302 0.50 -15.09 -12.18
CA LEU A 302 -0.18 -16.35 -11.86
C LEU A 302 -0.26 -17.24 -13.10
N GLU A 303 0.19 -18.49 -12.97
CA GLU A 303 0.13 -19.49 -14.03
C GLU A 303 -0.59 -20.74 -13.52
N LYS A 304 -1.50 -21.29 -14.32
CA LYS A 304 -2.14 -22.58 -14.01
C LYS A 304 -1.17 -23.71 -14.36
N ALA A 305 -0.80 -24.53 -13.37
CA ALA A 305 0.05 -25.70 -13.64
C ALA A 305 -0.66 -26.65 -14.63
N SER A 306 -0.07 -26.86 -15.82
CA SER A 306 -0.67 -27.71 -16.84
C SER A 306 -0.68 -29.18 -16.38
N SER A 307 -1.88 -29.72 -16.17
CA SER A 307 -2.10 -31.17 -16.05
C SER A 307 -1.76 -31.81 -17.40
N GLY A 308 -0.65 -32.54 -17.48
CA GLY A 308 -0.10 -33.09 -18.71
C GLY A 308 -1.11 -33.80 -19.61
N ARG A 309 -1.41 -33.19 -20.76
CA ARG A 309 -1.64 -33.87 -22.05
C ARG A 309 -1.36 -32.90 -23.20
N SER A 310 -0.09 -32.53 -23.37
CA SER A 310 0.39 -31.96 -24.63
C SER A 310 1.45 -32.91 -25.17
N ARG A 311 1.01 -33.93 -25.90
CA ARG A 311 1.88 -34.63 -26.86
C ARG A 311 2.09 -33.67 -28.03
N SER A 312 3.08 -32.79 -27.92
CA SER A 312 3.65 -32.15 -29.11
C SER A 312 4.83 -33.01 -29.56
N SER A 313 4.53 -33.92 -30.48
CA SER A 313 5.52 -34.58 -31.32
C SER A 313 5.55 -33.87 -32.67
N SER A 314 6.62 -33.14 -32.95
CA SER A 314 7.21 -32.93 -34.29
C SER A 314 8.53 -32.19 -34.05
N ARG A 315 9.70 -32.84 -34.18
CA ARG A 315 10.40 -33.11 -35.44
C ARG A 315 10.17 -32.00 -36.46
N GLY A 316 11.10 -31.04 -36.51
CA GLY A 316 11.09 -29.98 -37.52
C GLY A 316 12.04 -28.84 -37.19
N SER A 317 13.34 -29.09 -37.25
CA SER A 317 14.34 -28.03 -37.36
C SER A 317 14.14 -27.30 -38.69
N SER A 318 13.90 -25.98 -38.65
CA SER A 318 14.07 -25.09 -39.81
C SER A 318 14.44 -23.69 -39.32
N PRO A 319 15.55 -23.10 -39.80
CA PRO A 319 15.98 -21.76 -39.45
C PRO A 319 15.30 -20.73 -40.37
N GLY A 320 14.62 -19.75 -39.78
CA GLY A 320 14.17 -18.55 -40.50
C GLY A 320 12.69 -18.27 -40.40
N ARG A 321 12.32 -17.35 -39.51
CA ARG A 321 11.54 -16.13 -39.81
C ARG A 321 11.23 -15.34 -38.53
N SER A 322 11.97 -14.23 -38.39
CA SER A 322 11.61 -12.89 -37.88
C SER A 322 10.68 -12.75 -36.65
N PRO A 323 11.12 -12.08 -35.57
CA PRO A 323 10.23 -11.62 -34.50
C PRO A 323 9.33 -10.52 -35.04
N ARG A 324 8.01 -10.69 -34.93
CA ARG A 324 7.05 -9.58 -35.06
C ARG A 324 7.15 -8.72 -33.81
N SER A 325 8.13 -7.82 -33.82
CA SER A 325 8.19 -6.65 -32.96
C SER A 325 7.19 -5.62 -33.48
N TYR A 326 6.06 -5.49 -32.80
CA TYR A 326 5.28 -4.26 -32.75
C TYR A 326 4.87 -4.04 -31.30
N GLU A 327 5.80 -3.49 -30.51
CA GLU A 327 5.49 -2.79 -29.27
C GLU A 327 6.20 -1.44 -29.29
N SER A 328 5.62 -0.52 -30.05
CA SER A 328 5.98 0.90 -30.02
C SER A 328 5.31 1.55 -28.81
N SER A 329 5.90 1.36 -27.64
CA SER A 329 5.84 2.29 -26.50
C SER A 329 6.99 2.00 -25.51
N GLN A 330 8.20 1.91 -26.07
CA GLN A 330 9.44 2.07 -25.31
C GLN A 330 9.51 3.49 -24.76
N ARG A 331 9.00 3.68 -23.53
CA ARG A 331 9.55 4.68 -22.58
C ARG A 331 9.01 4.66 -21.14
N ILE A 332 7.99 3.86 -20.78
CA ILE A 332 7.41 3.91 -19.41
C ILE A 332 7.19 2.52 -18.76
N SER A 333 7.54 1.43 -19.44
CA SER A 333 7.55 0.09 -18.85
C SER A 333 8.92 -0.17 -18.22
N VAL A 334 8.98 -0.15 -16.89
CA VAL A 334 10.24 -0.33 -16.14
C VAL A 334 10.70 -1.78 -16.12
N PHE A 335 9.76 -2.72 -16.20
CA PHE A 335 10.01 -4.14 -16.07
C PHE A 335 9.52 -4.84 -17.34
N ASP A 336 10.31 -4.74 -18.41
CA ASP A 336 10.12 -5.54 -19.62
C ASP A 336 10.92 -6.84 -19.53
N GLU A 337 10.73 -7.56 -18.43
CA GLU A 337 11.25 -8.91 -18.25
C GLU A 337 10.12 -9.88 -18.56
N HIS A 338 10.41 -10.96 -19.28
CA HIS A 338 9.47 -12.07 -19.46
C HIS A 338 9.18 -12.65 -18.06
N ILE A 339 8.09 -12.19 -17.44
CA ILE A 339 7.70 -12.64 -16.09
C ILE A 339 7.29 -14.10 -16.21
N HIS A 340 8.09 -15.00 -15.64
CA HIS A 340 7.65 -16.37 -15.41
C HIS A 340 6.53 -16.31 -14.36
N GLY A 341 5.38 -16.93 -14.63
CA GLY A 341 4.27 -16.92 -13.69
C GLY A 341 4.49 -17.89 -12.53
N PHE A 342 3.95 -17.57 -11.35
CA PHE A 342 3.86 -18.48 -10.23
C PHE A 342 2.88 -19.61 -10.56
N LYS A 343 3.39 -20.84 -10.61
CA LYS A 343 2.60 -22.01 -11.00
C LYS A 343 1.76 -22.51 -9.83
N VAL A 344 0.45 -22.28 -9.90
CA VAL A 344 -0.51 -22.77 -8.92
C VAL A 344 -0.93 -24.19 -9.29
N ASN A 345 -0.45 -25.19 -8.53
CA ASN A 345 -0.74 -26.60 -8.78
C ASN A 345 -1.79 -27.18 -7.81
N ILE A 346 -3.06 -27.00 -8.16
CA ILE A 346 -4.17 -27.53 -7.36
C ILE A 346 -4.83 -28.67 -8.12
N LYS A 347 -4.45 -29.89 -7.79
CA LYS A 347 -5.14 -31.09 -8.27
C LYS A 347 -6.44 -31.31 -7.51
N GLN A 348 -7.50 -31.67 -8.24
CA GLN A 348 -8.68 -32.33 -7.71
C GLN A 348 -8.29 -33.76 -7.35
N GLU A 349 -8.28 -34.13 -6.07
CA GLU A 349 -8.04 -35.53 -5.69
C GLU A 349 -9.19 -36.40 -6.18
N LYS A 350 -8.91 -37.26 -7.17
CA LYS A 350 -9.85 -38.30 -7.60
C LYS A 350 -9.99 -39.29 -6.46
N LYS A 351 -11.22 -39.49 -5.96
CA LYS A 351 -11.57 -40.45 -4.90
C LYS A 351 -10.97 -41.83 -5.20
N SER A 352 -9.81 -42.12 -4.60
CA SER A 352 -9.21 -43.45 -4.65
C SER A 352 -9.87 -44.31 -3.58
N LYS A 353 -10.51 -45.41 -4.00
CA LYS A 353 -11.27 -46.33 -3.13
C LYS A 353 -10.41 -46.93 -1.99
N PHE A 354 -9.09 -46.94 -2.13
CA PHE A 354 -8.16 -47.41 -1.11
C PHE A 354 -7.89 -46.37 -0.02
N SER A 355 -7.91 -45.08 -0.36
CA SER A 355 -7.75 -43.99 0.61
C SER A 355 -8.90 -44.00 1.63
N SER A 356 -10.14 -44.18 1.18
CA SER A 356 -11.30 -44.17 2.08
C SER A 356 -11.33 -45.33 3.09
N ILE A 357 -10.63 -46.43 2.82
CA ILE A 357 -10.58 -47.58 3.73
C ILE A 357 -9.53 -47.35 4.81
N VAL A 358 -8.34 -46.89 4.43
CA VAL A 358 -7.24 -46.60 5.36
C VAL A 358 -7.61 -45.45 6.32
N LEU A 359 -8.42 -44.49 5.86
CA LEU A 359 -8.88 -43.37 6.68
C LEU A 359 -9.96 -43.74 7.70
N LYS A 360 -10.85 -44.69 7.35
CA LYS A 360 -11.80 -45.27 8.29
C LYS A 360 -11.11 -46.03 9.42
N PHE A 361 -9.96 -46.65 9.16
CA PHE A 361 -9.14 -47.30 10.19
C PHE A 361 -8.38 -46.31 11.09
N ARG A 362 -8.22 -45.04 10.68
CA ARG A 362 -7.49 -44.01 11.44
C ARG A 362 -8.41 -43.07 12.25
N GLY A 363 -9.73 -43.27 12.20
CA GLY A 363 -10.69 -42.44 12.93
C GLY A 363 -10.74 -40.98 12.47
N VAL A 364 -10.31 -40.68 11.24
CA VAL A 364 -10.36 -39.31 10.69
C VAL A 364 -11.72 -39.10 10.06
N ASP A 365 -12.47 -38.15 10.61
CA ASP A 365 -13.86 -37.89 10.24
C ASP A 365 -14.01 -37.48 8.76
N GLN A 366 -15.10 -37.90 8.15
CA GLN A 366 -15.37 -37.74 6.71
C GLN A 366 -15.51 -36.25 6.32
N GLU A 367 -15.73 -35.38 7.29
CA GLU A 367 -15.88 -33.94 7.12
C GLU A 367 -14.54 -33.21 6.93
N THR A 368 -13.44 -33.70 7.53
CA THR A 368 -12.10 -33.13 7.34
C THR A 368 -11.58 -33.34 5.92
N TRP A 369 -12.08 -34.36 5.22
CA TRP A 369 -11.74 -34.69 3.83
C TRP A 369 -12.49 -33.85 2.78
N ARG A 370 -13.52 -33.08 3.19
CA ARG A 370 -14.23 -32.15 2.28
C ARG A 370 -13.50 -30.80 2.09
N GLN A 371 -12.39 -30.57 2.78
CA GLN A 371 -11.47 -29.48 2.44
C GLN A 371 -10.57 -29.97 1.30
N HIS A 372 -10.75 -29.47 0.08
CA HIS A 372 -9.99 -29.94 -1.09
C HIS A 372 -8.50 -29.52 -1.04
N VAL A 373 -8.07 -28.83 0.03
CA VAL A 373 -6.68 -28.45 0.30
C VAL A 373 -6.38 -28.69 1.78
N THR A 374 -5.49 -29.65 2.08
CA THR A 374 -5.01 -29.92 3.44
C THR A 374 -4.04 -28.84 3.92
N GLY A 375 -3.95 -28.58 5.23
CA GLY A 375 -3.01 -27.59 5.78
C GLY A 375 -1.54 -27.78 5.37
N GLY A 376 -1.10 -29.04 5.18
CA GLY A 376 0.24 -29.33 4.65
C GLY A 376 0.47 -28.81 3.22
N LYS A 377 -0.57 -28.86 2.37
CA LYS A 377 -0.54 -28.37 0.98
C LYS A 377 -0.61 -26.84 0.93
N LEU A 378 -1.33 -26.19 1.84
CA LEU A 378 -1.28 -24.72 1.98
C LEU A 378 0.14 -24.25 2.32
N ARG A 379 0.82 -24.96 3.23
CA ARG A 379 2.21 -24.66 3.59
C ARG A 379 3.17 -24.85 2.42
N GLU A 380 3.00 -25.92 1.64
CA GLU A 380 3.78 -26.14 0.42
C GLU A 380 3.59 -24.99 -0.59
N ILE A 381 2.34 -24.62 -0.88
CA ILE A 381 2.02 -23.51 -1.78
C ILE A 381 2.61 -22.18 -1.26
N ALA A 382 2.55 -21.93 0.05
CA ALA A 382 3.13 -20.74 0.66
C ALA A 382 4.66 -20.70 0.51
N GLU A 383 5.36 -21.82 0.70
CA GLU A 383 6.82 -21.89 0.52
C GLU A 383 7.23 -21.81 -0.97
N GLU A 384 6.44 -22.37 -1.89
CA GLU A 384 6.65 -22.19 -3.34
C GLU A 384 6.43 -20.73 -3.74
N ALA A 385 5.36 -20.10 -3.25
CA ALA A 385 5.07 -18.68 -3.48
C ALA A 385 6.18 -17.80 -2.92
N LYS A 386 6.68 -18.11 -1.72
CA LYS A 386 7.85 -17.44 -1.13
C LYS A 386 9.07 -17.55 -2.03
N SER A 387 9.41 -18.76 -2.45
CA SER A 387 10.56 -19.00 -3.34
C SER A 387 10.45 -18.23 -4.65
N PHE A 388 9.24 -18.11 -5.22
CA PHE A 388 8.95 -17.32 -6.42
C PHE A 388 9.15 -15.81 -6.22
N ALA A 389 8.83 -15.29 -5.03
CA ALA A 389 8.87 -13.87 -4.74
C ALA A 389 10.26 -13.34 -4.36
N VAL A 390 11.17 -14.23 -3.93
CA VAL A 390 12.56 -13.85 -3.60
C VAL A 390 13.21 -13.14 -4.78
N GLY A 391 13.65 -11.90 -4.57
CA GLY A 391 14.32 -11.08 -5.59
C GLY A 391 13.42 -10.58 -6.74
N ASN A 392 12.11 -10.87 -6.73
CA ASN A 392 11.21 -10.50 -7.81
C ASN A 392 10.77 -9.02 -7.69
N LYS A 393 11.47 -8.12 -8.38
CA LYS A 393 11.22 -6.67 -8.35
C LYS A 393 9.88 -6.28 -8.99
N ALA A 394 9.46 -6.99 -10.04
CA ALA A 394 8.19 -6.72 -10.70
C ALA A 394 7.01 -7.06 -9.77
N LEU A 395 7.12 -8.16 -9.00
CA LEU A 395 6.15 -8.51 -7.97
C LEU A 395 6.20 -7.52 -6.80
N ALA A 396 7.40 -7.09 -6.39
CA ALA A 396 7.54 -6.03 -5.38
C ALA A 396 6.81 -4.74 -5.80
N ALA A 397 6.93 -4.35 -7.08
CA ALA A 397 6.24 -3.20 -7.66
C ALA A 397 4.71 -3.37 -7.58
N LEU A 398 4.18 -4.56 -7.88
CA LEU A 398 2.75 -4.87 -7.72
C LEU A 398 2.29 -4.64 -6.27
N PHE A 399 3.03 -5.13 -5.28
CA PHE A 399 2.66 -4.99 -3.87
C PHE A 399 2.66 -3.55 -3.36
N VAL A 400 3.58 -2.71 -3.83
CA VAL A 400 3.65 -1.31 -3.37
C VAL A 400 2.59 -0.44 -4.04
N HIS A 401 2.27 -0.71 -5.30
CA HIS A 401 1.31 0.07 -6.10
C HIS A 401 -0.14 -0.41 -5.97
N THR A 402 -0.39 -1.62 -5.48
CA THR A 402 -1.74 -2.15 -5.29
C THR A 402 -2.05 -2.33 -3.79
N PRO A 403 -3.19 -1.82 -3.28
CA PRO A 403 -3.64 -2.07 -1.92
C PRO A 403 -3.78 -3.57 -1.62
N ALA A 404 -3.42 -3.99 -0.41
CA ALA A 404 -3.40 -5.42 -0.05
C ALA A 404 -4.77 -6.10 -0.19
N GLY A 405 -5.86 -5.42 0.20
CA GLY A 405 -7.22 -5.94 0.07
C GLY A 405 -7.66 -6.11 -1.39
N GLU A 406 -7.19 -5.24 -2.27
CA GLU A 406 -7.44 -5.37 -3.71
C GLU A 406 -6.64 -6.52 -4.31
N LEU A 407 -5.36 -6.63 -3.98
CA LEU A 407 -4.51 -7.73 -4.45
C LEU A 407 -5.07 -9.09 -4.02
N GLN A 408 -5.50 -9.21 -2.75
CA GLN A 408 -6.18 -10.40 -2.23
C GLN A 408 -7.45 -10.72 -3.03
N ARG A 409 -8.26 -9.71 -3.37
CA ARG A 409 -9.47 -9.89 -4.17
C ARG A 409 -9.14 -10.39 -5.58
N LEU A 410 -8.13 -9.82 -6.24
CA LEU A 410 -7.75 -10.22 -7.59
C LEU A 410 -7.20 -11.65 -7.63
N ILE A 411 -6.40 -12.06 -6.64
CA ILE A 411 -5.92 -13.46 -6.53
C ILE A 411 -7.09 -14.42 -6.33
N ARG A 412 -8.05 -14.07 -5.47
CA ARG A 412 -9.27 -14.87 -5.28
C ARG A 412 -10.08 -14.98 -6.57
N SER A 413 -10.29 -13.88 -7.29
CA SER A 413 -10.99 -13.89 -8.58
C SER A 413 -10.30 -14.79 -9.58
N TRP A 414 -8.98 -14.66 -9.75
CA TRP A 414 -8.20 -15.51 -10.65
C TRP A 414 -8.29 -16.99 -10.28
N LEU A 415 -8.21 -17.32 -8.99
CA LEU A 415 -8.33 -18.71 -8.52
C LEU A 415 -9.72 -19.30 -8.79
N ALA A 416 -10.79 -18.52 -8.60
CA ALA A 416 -12.15 -18.95 -8.88
C ALA A 416 -12.38 -19.20 -10.38
N GLU A 417 -11.82 -18.34 -11.25
CA GLU A 417 -11.90 -18.47 -12.70
C GLU A 417 -11.09 -19.67 -13.24
N ASN A 418 -9.94 -19.96 -12.64
CA ASN A 418 -9.03 -20.99 -13.14
C ASN A 418 -9.30 -22.39 -12.57
N PHE A 419 -10.00 -22.50 -11.43
CA PHE A 419 -10.29 -23.75 -10.75
C PHE A 419 -11.78 -23.87 -10.41
N GLU A 420 -12.57 -24.32 -11.39
CA GLU A 420 -14.03 -24.44 -11.29
C GLU A 420 -14.51 -25.18 -10.03
N PHE A 421 -13.81 -26.23 -9.56
CA PHE A 421 -14.20 -26.97 -8.35
C PHE A 421 -14.07 -26.16 -7.06
N LEU A 422 -13.29 -25.06 -7.04
CA LEU A 422 -13.26 -24.11 -5.93
C LEU A 422 -14.48 -23.18 -5.93
N SER A 423 -15.12 -23.01 -7.10
CA SER A 423 -16.25 -22.11 -7.32
C SER A 423 -17.63 -22.75 -7.13
N VAL A 424 -17.71 -24.09 -7.09
CA VAL A 424 -19.00 -24.80 -6.94
C VAL A 424 -19.57 -24.56 -5.55
N THR A 425 -20.63 -23.75 -5.49
CA THR A 425 -21.50 -23.56 -4.34
C THR A 425 -22.30 -24.85 -4.11
N GLY A 426 -21.74 -25.76 -3.30
CA GLY A 426 -22.51 -26.90 -2.81
C GLY A 426 -23.62 -26.41 -1.89
N ALA A 427 -24.87 -26.50 -2.34
CA ALA A 427 -26.07 -26.00 -1.65
C ALA A 427 -26.31 -26.58 -0.23
N ASP A 428 -25.53 -27.59 0.18
CA ASP A 428 -25.70 -28.28 1.47
C ASP A 428 -24.52 -28.09 2.44
N ALA A 429 -23.56 -27.20 2.15
CA ALA A 429 -22.40 -26.97 3.02
C ALA A 429 -22.51 -25.61 3.71
N ILE A 430 -22.92 -25.63 4.98
CA ILE A 430 -22.79 -24.52 5.92
C ILE A 430 -21.28 -24.25 6.09
N GLY A 431 -20.67 -23.47 5.18
CA GLY A 431 -19.27 -23.00 5.22
C GLY A 431 -18.25 -23.56 4.19
N GLY A 432 -18.67 -24.15 3.06
CA GLY A 432 -17.82 -25.15 2.35
C GLY A 432 -16.82 -24.73 1.24
N SER A 433 -17.01 -23.66 0.46
CA SER A 433 -16.15 -23.37 -0.72
C SER A 433 -15.47 -22.00 -0.67
N THR A 434 -16.18 -20.97 -0.20
CA THR A 434 -15.62 -19.61 -0.02
C THR A 434 -14.39 -19.61 0.90
N GLY A 435 -14.42 -20.38 1.98
CA GLY A 435 -13.29 -20.47 2.92
C GLY A 435 -12.04 -21.10 2.30
N GLN A 436 -12.18 -21.99 1.32
CA GLN A 436 -11.03 -22.63 0.69
C GLN A 436 -10.31 -21.69 -0.28
N LEU A 437 -11.07 -20.88 -1.03
CA LEU A 437 -10.54 -19.82 -1.88
C LEU A 437 -9.78 -18.79 -1.04
N GLU A 438 -10.34 -18.42 0.10
CA GLU A 438 -9.72 -17.51 1.06
C GLU A 438 -8.41 -18.07 1.59
N LEU A 439 -8.41 -19.28 2.15
CA LEU A 439 -7.20 -19.94 2.67
C LEU A 439 -6.08 -20.02 1.63
N LEU A 440 -6.41 -20.38 0.40
CA LEU A 440 -5.44 -20.48 -0.69
C LEU A 440 -4.91 -19.12 -1.13
N SER A 441 -5.79 -18.14 -1.31
CA SER A 441 -5.38 -16.78 -1.66
C SER A 441 -4.47 -16.17 -0.59
N THR A 442 -4.76 -16.42 0.69
CA THR A 442 -3.95 -16.00 1.83
C THR A 442 -2.61 -16.72 1.84
N ALA A 443 -2.57 -18.03 1.61
CA ALA A 443 -1.30 -18.76 1.53
C ALA A 443 -0.38 -18.25 0.41
N ILE A 444 -0.93 -17.92 -0.76
CA ILE A 444 -0.16 -17.31 -1.87
C ILE A 444 0.34 -15.92 -1.49
N MET A 445 -0.55 -15.08 -0.95
CA MET A 445 -0.23 -13.71 -0.53
C MET A 445 0.82 -13.66 0.57
N ASP A 446 0.69 -14.48 1.61
CA ASP A 446 1.64 -14.59 2.71
C ASP A 446 2.99 -15.13 2.23
N GLY A 447 2.97 -16.14 1.36
CA GLY A 447 4.17 -16.65 0.70
C GLY A 447 4.89 -15.55 -0.08
N TRP A 448 4.18 -14.85 -0.97
CA TRP A 448 4.74 -13.72 -1.72
C TRP A 448 5.30 -12.63 -0.79
N MET A 449 4.53 -12.22 0.22
CA MET A 449 4.96 -11.24 1.21
C MET A 449 6.23 -11.69 1.95
N ALA A 450 6.32 -12.96 2.35
CA ALA A 450 7.50 -13.49 3.00
C ALA A 450 8.72 -13.51 2.06
N GLY A 451 8.53 -13.83 0.78
CA GLY A 451 9.62 -13.88 -0.20
C GLY A 451 10.14 -12.50 -0.60
N LEU A 452 9.26 -11.50 -0.71
CA LEU A 452 9.63 -10.13 -1.06
C LEU A 452 10.56 -9.47 -0.03
N GLY A 453 10.48 -9.87 1.23
CA GLY A 453 11.29 -9.38 2.35
C GLY A 453 12.43 -10.32 2.74
N ALA A 454 12.65 -11.38 1.96
CA ALA A 454 13.78 -12.28 2.16
C ALA A 454 15.03 -11.71 1.50
N ALA A 455 16.02 -11.39 2.33
CA ALA A 455 17.31 -10.86 1.88
C ALA A 455 18.14 -11.90 1.11
N LEU A 456 18.85 -11.45 0.07
CA LEU A 456 19.70 -12.30 -0.77
C LEU A 456 21.13 -11.73 -0.83
N PRO A 457 22.00 -12.03 0.16
CA PRO A 457 23.37 -11.51 0.22
C PRO A 457 24.15 -11.77 -1.08
N PRO A 458 24.96 -10.81 -1.57
CA PRO A 458 25.34 -9.54 -0.94
C PRO A 458 24.26 -8.43 -1.04
N ASN A 459 23.16 -8.70 -1.74
CA ASN A 459 22.09 -7.75 -1.96
C ASN A 459 21.06 -7.81 -0.83
N THR A 460 20.28 -6.74 -0.69
CA THR A 460 19.10 -6.74 0.18
C THR A 460 17.92 -7.43 -0.51
N ASP A 461 16.77 -7.51 0.17
CA ASP A 461 15.53 -8.09 -0.36
C ASP A 461 14.94 -7.32 -1.56
N ALA A 462 13.91 -7.90 -2.19
CA ALA A 462 13.31 -7.36 -3.42
C ALA A 462 12.73 -5.96 -3.23
N LEU A 463 12.10 -5.70 -2.07
CA LEU A 463 11.56 -4.40 -1.73
C LEU A 463 12.67 -3.38 -1.44
N GLY A 464 13.76 -3.79 -0.80
CA GLY A 464 14.93 -2.93 -0.60
C GLY A 464 15.59 -2.52 -1.91
N GLN A 465 15.69 -3.44 -2.88
CA GLN A 465 16.19 -3.13 -4.22
C GLN A 465 15.24 -2.18 -4.95
N LEU A 466 13.92 -2.41 -4.89
CA LEU A 466 12.92 -1.53 -5.48
C LEU A 466 12.98 -0.12 -4.88
N LEU A 467 13.13 -0.01 -3.56
CA LEU A 467 13.27 1.27 -2.87
C LEU A 467 14.50 2.05 -3.37
N SER A 468 15.62 1.37 -3.57
CA SER A 468 16.83 1.98 -4.14
C SER A 468 16.57 2.49 -5.58
N GLU A 469 15.95 1.67 -6.43
CA GLU A 469 15.62 2.05 -7.81
C GLU A 469 14.66 3.25 -7.87
N TYR A 470 13.63 3.27 -7.03
CA TYR A 470 12.66 4.37 -6.97
C TYR A 470 13.31 5.64 -6.44
N SER A 471 14.11 5.54 -5.38
CA SER A 471 14.86 6.68 -4.84
C SER A 471 15.81 7.27 -5.88
N LYS A 472 16.52 6.42 -6.63
CA LYS A 472 17.38 6.84 -7.73
C LYS A 472 16.61 7.58 -8.81
N ARG A 473 15.40 7.13 -9.18
CA ARG A 473 14.54 7.84 -10.14
C ARG A 473 14.13 9.20 -9.64
N VAL A 474 13.68 9.29 -8.39
CA VAL A 474 13.28 10.58 -7.77
C VAL A 474 14.44 11.55 -7.79
N TYR A 475 15.63 11.14 -7.31
CA TYR A 475 16.79 12.04 -7.32
C TYR A 475 17.27 12.40 -8.72
N THR A 476 17.12 11.51 -9.70
CA THR A 476 17.47 11.82 -11.09
C THR A 476 16.50 12.82 -11.71
N SER A 477 15.19 12.66 -11.46
CA SER A 477 14.16 13.61 -11.88
C SER A 477 14.39 14.99 -11.26
N GLN A 478 14.56 15.04 -9.94
CA GLN A 478 14.83 16.29 -9.22
C GLN A 478 16.10 16.96 -9.73
N LEU A 479 17.19 16.20 -9.94
CA LEU A 479 18.43 16.74 -10.49
C LEU A 479 18.22 17.33 -11.90
N GLN A 480 17.40 16.70 -12.73
CA GLN A 480 17.07 17.22 -14.06
C GLN A 480 16.26 18.52 -13.95
N HIS A 481 15.23 18.54 -13.11
CA HIS A 481 14.43 19.75 -12.86
C HIS A 481 15.30 20.92 -12.38
N PHE A 482 16.21 20.70 -11.42
CA PHE A 482 17.13 21.75 -10.98
C PHE A 482 18.08 22.23 -12.07
N LYS A 483 18.54 21.34 -12.97
CA LYS A 483 19.35 21.74 -14.13
C LYS A 483 18.56 22.57 -15.13
N ASP A 484 17.30 22.22 -15.35
CA ASP A 484 16.43 22.96 -16.26
C ASP A 484 16.16 24.38 -15.71
N VAL A 485 15.88 24.52 -14.40
CA VAL A 485 15.76 25.84 -13.73
C VAL A 485 17.07 26.63 -13.76
N ALA A 486 18.22 25.96 -13.58
CA ALA A 486 19.52 26.61 -13.72
C ALA A 486 19.73 27.15 -15.14
N GLY A 487 19.31 26.39 -16.16
CA GLY A 487 19.39 26.77 -17.56
C GLY A 487 18.52 27.98 -17.89
N THR A 488 17.28 28.02 -17.38
CA THR A 488 16.38 29.17 -17.58
C THR A 488 16.91 30.43 -16.89
N LEU A 489 17.40 30.31 -15.64
CA LEU A 489 18.00 31.42 -14.90
C LEU A 489 19.34 31.90 -15.48
N ALA A 490 20.00 31.12 -16.31
CA ALA A 490 21.20 31.57 -17.02
C ALA A 490 20.85 32.32 -18.32
N MET A 491 19.65 32.09 -18.88
CA MET A 491 19.16 32.77 -20.08
C MET A 491 18.44 34.08 -19.77
N GLU A 492 17.78 34.16 -18.61
CA GLU A 492 17.27 35.39 -18.01
C GLU A 492 18.44 36.00 -17.22
N GLU A 493 18.90 37.23 -17.50
CA GLU A 493 20.02 37.86 -16.78
C GLU A 493 19.72 37.88 -15.26
N ALA A 494 20.19 36.87 -14.53
CA ALA A 494 19.90 36.72 -13.12
C ALA A 494 20.66 37.77 -12.30
N GLU A 495 19.99 38.88 -12.00
CA GLU A 495 20.50 39.92 -11.11
C GLU A 495 20.71 39.43 -9.65
N ASP A 496 20.09 38.29 -9.28
CA ASP A 496 20.14 37.76 -7.91
C ASP A 496 21.16 36.60 -7.73
N SER A 497 22.41 36.97 -7.46
CA SER A 497 23.50 36.04 -7.16
C SER A 497 23.20 35.06 -6.02
N THR A 498 22.28 35.40 -5.11
CA THR A 498 21.92 34.56 -3.97
C THR A 498 21.07 33.35 -4.37
N GLN A 499 20.19 33.52 -5.36
CA GLN A 499 19.36 32.44 -5.91
C GLN A 499 20.23 31.43 -6.68
N VAL A 500 21.19 31.92 -7.44
CA VAL A 500 22.16 31.08 -8.17
C VAL A 500 23.02 30.27 -7.20
N ALA A 501 23.48 30.87 -6.10
CA ALA A 501 24.24 30.16 -5.06
C ALA A 501 23.42 29.06 -4.37
N LYS A 502 22.16 29.35 -4.00
CA LYS A 502 21.23 28.36 -3.42
C LYS A 502 20.96 27.20 -4.38
N LEU A 503 20.76 27.50 -5.67
CA LEU A 503 20.49 26.49 -6.68
C LEU A 503 21.70 25.57 -6.91
N ARG A 504 22.92 26.13 -6.96
CA ARG A 504 24.16 25.33 -7.03
C ARG A 504 24.31 24.41 -5.82
N SER A 505 24.10 24.92 -4.61
CA SER A 505 24.14 24.11 -3.38
C SER A 505 23.09 22.99 -3.38
N GLY A 506 21.87 23.28 -3.84
CA GLY A 506 20.81 22.27 -4.00
C GLY A 506 21.19 21.18 -5.00
N LEU A 507 21.78 21.55 -6.13
CA LEU A 507 22.22 20.64 -7.19
C LEU A 507 23.33 19.69 -6.71
N GLU A 508 24.32 20.22 -5.98
CA GLU A 508 25.37 19.43 -5.34
C GLU A 508 24.83 18.46 -4.28
N SER A 509 23.89 18.93 -3.45
CA SER A 509 23.25 18.12 -2.42
C SER A 509 22.46 16.94 -2.99
N ILE A 510 21.66 17.18 -4.04
CA ILE A 510 20.89 16.12 -4.71
C ILE A 510 21.81 15.16 -5.44
N ASP A 511 22.84 15.66 -6.12
CA ASP A 511 23.81 14.78 -6.78
C ASP A 511 24.58 13.90 -5.77
N HIS A 512 24.94 14.44 -4.61
CA HIS A 512 25.54 13.66 -3.53
C HIS A 512 24.58 12.57 -3.02
N LYS A 513 23.30 12.91 -2.78
CA LYS A 513 22.28 11.91 -2.38
C LYS A 513 22.08 10.84 -3.44
N ARG A 514 22.03 11.21 -4.72
CA ARG A 514 21.91 10.29 -5.86
C ARG A 514 23.10 9.32 -5.91
N ARG A 515 24.33 9.82 -5.73
CA ARG A 515 25.55 9.00 -5.72
C ARG A 515 25.61 8.05 -4.52
N LYS A 516 25.12 8.46 -3.35
CA LYS A 516 25.09 7.62 -2.14
C LYS A 516 24.13 6.43 -2.25
N VAL A 517 23.11 6.53 -3.11
CA VAL A 517 22.12 5.46 -3.35
C VAL A 517 22.60 4.46 -4.41
N MET A 518 23.57 4.85 -5.26
CA MET A 518 24.26 3.94 -6.19
C MET A 518 25.36 3.16 -5.47
#